data_AF-A0A6A6F479-F1
#
_entry.id   AF-A0A6A6F479-F1
#
_cell.length_a   1.000
_cell.length_b   1.000
_cell.length_c   1.000
_cell.angle_alpha   90.00
_cell.angle_beta   90.00
_cell.angle_gamma   90.00
#
_symmetry.space_group_name_H-M   'P 1'
#
loop_
_entity.id
_entity.type
_entity.pdbx_description
1 polymer ?
#
loop_
_entity_poly.entity_id
_entity_poly.type
_entity_poly.pdbx_seq_one_letter_code
_entity_poly.pdbx_strand_id
1 'polypeptide(L)'
;MGAELTEAINSMYTYYRKARICYVYLSEITDAGALADARWWTRGWTLQELLAPTHAVFYMLDWQYIGARAAMADAISSITGIQRQYLVHRADEVAQTMDETSSIAGMQRPHLKDSAREVVKTASIAKRMSWAAKRKTSRSEDMPHSLLGLFSVNMPLLYGGGGQRAFLRLQEEIMKSQIAWREGSLEVFELRQDDE
;
A
#
# COMPACT_ATOMS: atom_id res chain seq x y z
N MET A 1 -10.49 -20.85 -13.27
CA MET A 1 -9.40 -19.88 -12.97
C MET A 1 -8.63 -20.41 -11.77
N GLY A 2 -7.30 -20.46 -11.84
CA GLY A 2 -6.46 -21.19 -10.87
C GLY A 2 -6.47 -20.56 -9.47
N ALA A 3 -6.53 -21.40 -8.44
CA ALA A 3 -6.46 -21.00 -7.03
C ALA A 3 -5.21 -20.13 -6.74
N GLU A 4 -4.10 -20.44 -7.41
CA GLU A 4 -2.83 -19.71 -7.31
C GLU A 4 -2.94 -18.22 -7.66
N LEU A 5 -3.71 -17.87 -8.70
CA LEU A 5 -3.91 -16.45 -9.07
C LEU A 5 -4.69 -15.70 -7.98
N THR A 6 -5.69 -16.37 -7.39
CA THR A 6 -6.49 -15.80 -6.30
C THR A 6 -5.63 -15.59 -5.06
N GLU A 7 -4.84 -16.59 -4.70
CA GLU A 7 -3.90 -16.51 -3.58
C GLU A 7 -2.87 -15.41 -3.78
N ALA A 8 -2.29 -15.31 -4.99
CA ALA A 8 -1.33 -14.28 -5.33
C ALA A 8 -1.93 -12.87 -5.18
N ILE A 9 -3.13 -12.63 -5.72
CA ILE A 9 -3.79 -11.32 -5.62
C ILE A 9 -4.11 -10.94 -4.17
N ASN A 10 -4.65 -11.87 -3.38
CA ASN A 10 -4.93 -11.61 -1.96
C ASN A 10 -3.64 -11.38 -1.15
N SER A 11 -2.49 -11.84 -1.64
CA SER A 11 -1.19 -11.73 -0.95
C SER A 11 -0.31 -10.56 -1.43
N MET A 12 -0.65 -9.89 -2.53
CA MET A 12 0.22 -8.87 -3.16
C MET A 12 0.70 -7.77 -2.20
N TYR A 13 -0.21 -7.19 -1.42
CA TYR A 13 0.16 -6.16 -0.45
C TYR A 13 1.16 -6.68 0.57
N THR A 14 0.99 -7.93 1.02
CA THR A 14 1.91 -8.55 1.98
C THR A 14 3.28 -8.76 1.36
N TYR A 15 3.36 -9.12 0.07
CA TYR A 15 4.65 -9.25 -0.62
C TYR A 15 5.38 -7.92 -0.72
N TYR A 16 4.70 -6.85 -1.16
CA TYR A 16 5.29 -5.51 -1.17
C TYR A 16 5.69 -5.05 0.22
N ARG A 17 4.86 -5.27 1.24
CA ARG A 17 5.15 -4.91 2.63
C ARG A 17 6.37 -5.62 3.20
N LYS A 18 6.57 -6.89 2.85
CA LYS A 18 7.72 -7.69 3.29
C LYS A 18 8.99 -7.41 2.49
N ALA A 19 8.89 -6.76 1.33
CA ALA A 19 10.04 -6.40 0.53
C ALA A 19 10.96 -5.41 1.29
N ARG A 20 12.28 -5.65 1.21
CA ARG A 20 13.28 -4.74 1.78
C ARG A 20 13.27 -3.39 1.05
N ILE A 21 13.12 -3.43 -0.27
CA ILE A 21 13.07 -2.28 -1.16
C ILE A 21 12.08 -2.58 -2.29
N CYS A 22 11.26 -1.59 -2.66
CA CYS A 22 10.41 -1.63 -3.84
C CYS A 22 10.98 -0.66 -4.88
N TYR A 23 11.41 -1.19 -6.02
CA TYR A 23 11.88 -0.38 -7.14
C TYR A 23 10.71 -0.04 -8.06
N VAL A 24 10.49 1.25 -8.26
CA VAL A 24 9.45 1.77 -9.16
C VAL A 24 10.12 2.35 -10.39
N TYR A 25 9.93 1.69 -11.52
CA TYR A 25 10.47 2.13 -12.81
C TYR A 25 9.40 2.89 -13.61
N LEU A 26 9.65 4.16 -13.85
CA LEU A 26 8.78 5.06 -14.60
C LEU A 26 9.23 5.12 -16.06
N SER A 27 8.85 4.12 -16.83
CA SER A 27 9.29 3.90 -18.22
C SER A 27 8.93 5.02 -19.20
N GLU A 28 8.10 5.98 -18.81
CA GLU A 28 7.63 7.07 -19.68
C GLU A 28 8.27 8.41 -19.33
N ILE A 29 9.07 8.44 -18.26
CA ILE A 29 9.62 9.66 -17.71
C ILE A 29 11.10 9.72 -18.09
N THR A 30 11.47 10.80 -18.77
CA THR A 30 12.83 11.12 -19.21
C THR A 30 13.40 12.37 -18.54
N ASP A 31 12.54 13.18 -17.90
CA ASP A 31 12.93 14.34 -17.09
C ASP A 31 12.20 14.30 -15.73
N ALA A 32 12.91 14.63 -14.64
CA ALA A 32 12.35 14.57 -13.29
C ALA A 32 11.22 15.59 -13.10
N GLY A 33 11.22 16.69 -13.87
CA GLY A 33 10.13 17.66 -13.92
C GLY A 33 8.81 17.07 -14.44
N ALA A 34 8.85 16.00 -15.24
CA ALA A 34 7.68 15.30 -15.76
C ALA A 34 7.15 14.20 -14.81
N LEU A 35 7.62 14.12 -13.56
CA LEU A 35 7.20 13.08 -12.62
C LEU A 35 5.66 12.99 -12.50
N ALA A 36 4.97 14.12 -12.46
CA ALA A 36 3.51 14.18 -12.32
C ALA A 36 2.76 13.55 -13.52
N ASP A 37 3.38 13.49 -14.69
CA ASP A 37 2.78 13.00 -15.93
C ASP A 37 2.83 11.47 -16.06
N ALA A 38 3.53 10.79 -15.14
CA ALA A 38 3.69 9.35 -15.20
C ALA A 38 2.34 8.62 -15.08
N ARG A 39 2.01 7.76 -16.05
CA ARG A 39 0.77 6.96 -15.97
C ARG A 39 0.74 6.06 -14.74
N TRP A 40 1.90 5.72 -14.18
CA TRP A 40 2.03 4.93 -12.95
C TRP A 40 1.14 5.46 -11.81
N TRP A 41 0.97 6.77 -11.66
CA TRP A 41 0.10 7.37 -10.62
C TRP A 41 -1.38 7.02 -10.77
N THR A 42 -1.81 6.69 -11.99
CA THR A 42 -3.22 6.41 -12.33
C THR A 42 -3.52 4.92 -12.49
N ARG A 43 -2.54 4.02 -12.35
CA ARG A 43 -2.79 2.56 -12.43
C ARG A 43 -3.35 2.05 -11.10
N GLY A 44 -4.28 1.10 -11.12
CA GLY A 44 -4.89 0.54 -9.89
C GLY A 44 -3.86 -0.06 -8.93
N TRP A 45 -3.11 -1.06 -9.41
CA TRP A 45 -2.17 -1.87 -8.61
C TRP A 45 -1.01 -1.10 -7.99
N THR A 46 -0.59 0.00 -8.61
CA THR A 46 0.55 0.79 -8.15
C THR A 46 0.29 1.50 -6.82
N LEU A 47 -0.96 1.50 -6.33
CA LEU A 47 -1.29 2.05 -5.01
C LEU A 47 -0.67 1.20 -3.91
N GLN A 48 -0.73 -0.12 -4.09
CA GLN A 48 -0.14 -1.06 -3.16
C GLN A 48 1.39 -0.98 -3.24
N GLU A 49 1.95 -0.86 -4.45
CA GLU A 49 3.39 -0.61 -4.65
C GLU A 49 3.87 0.67 -3.95
N LEU A 50 3.04 1.71 -3.88
CA LEU A 50 3.38 2.97 -3.19
C LEU A 50 3.31 2.88 -1.66
N LEU A 51 2.27 2.23 -1.15
CA LEU A 51 1.86 2.33 0.25
C LEU A 51 2.26 1.14 1.12
N ALA A 52 2.37 -0.05 0.54
CA ALA A 52 2.71 -1.26 1.27
C ALA A 52 4.19 -1.35 1.69
N PRO A 53 5.18 -1.09 0.81
CA PRO A 53 6.58 -1.26 1.17
C PRO A 53 7.04 -0.17 2.13
N THR A 54 7.95 -0.53 3.05
CA THR A 54 8.55 0.47 3.93
C THR A 54 9.45 1.43 3.15
N HIS A 55 10.25 0.90 2.22
CA HIS A 55 11.15 1.70 1.38
C HIS A 55 10.79 1.49 -0.09
N ALA A 56 10.47 2.59 -0.78
CA ALA A 56 10.26 2.61 -2.23
C ALA A 56 11.15 3.66 -2.89
N VAL A 57 11.75 3.30 -4.02
CA VAL A 57 12.70 4.13 -4.77
C VAL A 57 12.28 4.20 -6.23
N PHE A 58 12.31 5.41 -6.79
CA PHE A 58 11.85 5.67 -8.15
C PHE A 58 13.02 5.88 -9.11
N TYR A 59 12.87 5.31 -10.31
CA TYR A 59 13.82 5.38 -11.40
C TYR A 59 13.12 5.80 -12.70
N MET A 60 13.85 6.51 -13.55
CA MET A 60 13.42 7.00 -14.87
C MET A 60 13.67 5.96 -15.95
N LEU A 61 13.25 6.23 -17.19
CA LEU A 61 13.41 5.34 -18.35
C LEU A 61 14.87 4.83 -18.52
N ASP A 62 15.86 5.68 -18.28
CA ASP A 62 17.29 5.37 -18.41
C ASP A 62 17.93 4.82 -17.12
N TRP A 63 17.11 4.35 -16.17
CA TRP A 63 17.54 3.92 -14.83
C TRP A 63 18.26 5.00 -14.02
N GLN A 64 18.06 6.28 -14.35
CA GLN A 64 18.46 7.36 -13.46
C GLN A 64 17.57 7.38 -12.21
N TYR A 65 18.22 7.54 -11.07
CA TYR A 65 17.56 7.65 -9.77
C TYR A 65 16.84 8.99 -9.66
N ILE A 66 15.54 8.95 -9.34
CA ILE A 66 14.73 10.15 -9.08
C ILE A 66 14.78 10.51 -7.60
N GLY A 67 14.53 9.53 -6.73
CA GLY A 67 14.37 9.76 -5.31
C GLY A 67 13.71 8.60 -4.56
N ALA A 68 13.88 8.60 -3.24
CA ALA A 68 13.10 7.76 -2.35
C ALA A 68 11.73 8.38 -2.08
N ARG A 69 10.69 7.54 -1.92
CA ARG A 69 9.31 7.96 -1.64
C ARG A 69 9.21 8.95 -0.48
N ALA A 70 9.93 8.69 0.62
CA ALA A 70 9.91 9.56 1.80
C ALA A 70 10.53 10.94 1.53
N ALA A 71 11.60 11.01 0.74
CA ALA A 71 12.23 12.26 0.34
C ALA A 71 11.34 13.07 -0.63
N MET A 72 10.56 12.38 -1.46
CA MET A 72 9.64 12.99 -2.43
C MET A 72 8.21 13.12 -1.92
N ALA A 73 7.98 12.95 -0.61
CA ALA A 73 6.62 12.81 -0.08
C ALA A 73 5.72 14.01 -0.38
N ASP A 74 6.26 15.24 -0.43
CA ASP A 74 5.47 16.44 -0.75
C ASP A 74 5.06 16.51 -2.22
N ALA A 75 5.96 16.12 -3.13
CA ALA A 75 5.66 16.00 -4.56
C ALA A 75 4.62 14.90 -4.81
N ILE A 76 4.81 13.72 -4.21
CA ILE A 76 3.88 12.59 -4.31
C ILE A 76 2.52 12.96 -3.69
N SER A 77 2.51 13.68 -2.57
CA SER A 77 1.27 14.16 -1.93
C SER A 77 0.50 15.09 -2.86
N SER A 78 1.20 16.00 -3.56
CA SER A 78 0.58 16.91 -4.53
C SER A 78 -0.04 16.17 -5.72
N ILE A 79 0.59 15.09 -6.19
CA ILE A 79 0.10 14.28 -7.32
C ILE A 79 -1.09 13.40 -6.91
N THR A 80 -1.00 12.75 -5.75
CA THR A 80 -1.90 11.65 -5.37
C THR A 80 -2.99 12.05 -4.38
N GLY A 81 -2.82 13.15 -3.65
CA GLY A 81 -3.66 13.53 -2.52
C GLY A 81 -3.43 12.69 -1.25
N ILE A 82 -2.43 11.80 -1.26
CA ILE A 82 -2.02 11.01 -0.08
C ILE A 82 -1.17 11.91 0.80
N GLN A 83 -1.60 12.15 2.04
CA GLN A 83 -0.87 13.03 2.95
C GLN A 83 0.53 12.49 3.26
N ARG A 84 1.50 13.38 3.42
CA ARG A 84 2.91 13.08 3.78
C ARG A 84 3.06 12.03 4.88
N GLN A 85 2.24 12.10 5.93
CA GLN A 85 2.28 11.16 7.06
C GLN A 85 2.06 9.68 6.66
N TYR A 86 1.42 9.41 5.52
CA TYR A 86 1.23 8.06 4.98
C TYR A 86 2.31 7.66 3.97
N LEU A 87 3.17 8.61 3.58
CA LEU A 87 4.26 8.45 2.60
C LEU A 87 5.66 8.42 3.23
N VAL A 88 5.75 8.66 4.54
CA VAL A 88 7.00 8.61 5.31
C VAL A 88 6.81 7.56 6.39
N HIS A 89 7.64 6.51 6.38
CA HIS A 89 7.69 5.58 7.50
C HIS A 89 8.81 5.98 8.44
N ARG A 90 8.60 5.75 9.75
CA ARG A 90 9.61 6.03 10.79
C ARG A 90 10.95 5.32 10.54
N ALA A 91 10.95 4.23 9.77
CA ALA A 91 12.17 3.54 9.35
C ALA A 91 12.99 4.32 8.29
N ASP A 92 12.34 5.18 7.50
CA ASP A 92 12.98 6.00 6.47
C ASP A 92 13.84 7.12 7.10
N GLU A 93 13.44 7.63 8.27
CA GLU A 93 14.18 8.68 9.01
C GLU A 93 15.55 8.18 9.52
N VAL A 94 15.66 6.89 9.84
CA VAL A 94 16.93 6.28 10.29
C VAL A 94 17.88 6.03 9.12
N ALA A 95 17.35 5.82 7.90
CA ALA A 95 18.17 5.56 6.71
C ALA A 95 18.86 6.83 6.17
N GLN A 96 18.36 8.04 6.47
CA GLN A 96 18.97 9.30 6.03
C GLN A 96 20.23 9.71 6.82
N THR A 97 20.55 9.05 7.93
CA THR A 97 21.73 9.35 8.77
C THR A 97 22.90 8.40 8.57
N MET A 98 22.77 7.39 7.71
CA MET A 98 23.85 6.43 7.42
C MET A 98 24.47 6.72 6.06
N ASP A 99 25.59 7.43 6.12
CA ASP A 99 26.55 7.63 5.04
C ASP A 99 26.98 6.29 4.40
N GLU A 100 27.22 6.29 3.09
CA GLU A 100 27.35 5.10 2.21
C GLU A 100 28.62 4.26 2.45
N THR A 101 29.45 4.58 3.44
CA THR A 101 30.76 3.91 3.66
C THR A 101 30.73 2.64 4.52
N SER A 102 29.59 2.22 5.07
CA SER A 102 29.53 1.01 5.91
C SER A 102 28.96 -0.21 5.17
N SER A 103 29.60 -0.58 4.06
CA SER A 103 29.70 -2.02 3.76
C SER A 103 30.59 -2.62 4.84
N ILE A 104 30.02 -3.47 5.71
CA ILE A 104 30.57 -4.71 6.28
C ILE A 104 29.81 -5.06 7.58
N ALA A 105 29.37 -6.32 7.64
CA ALA A 105 29.00 -7.10 8.83
C ALA A 105 27.72 -6.76 9.62
N GLY A 106 26.71 -7.62 9.43
CA GLY A 106 26.08 -8.29 10.59
C GLY A 106 25.23 -7.47 11.54
N MET A 107 24.78 -6.28 11.19
CA MET A 107 23.91 -5.49 12.07
C MET A 107 22.43 -5.85 11.84
N GLN A 108 21.90 -6.70 12.71
CA GLN A 108 20.47 -6.92 12.85
C GLN A 108 19.82 -5.57 13.22
N ARG A 109 19.17 -4.90 12.26
CA ARG A 109 18.37 -3.71 12.58
C ARG A 109 17.35 -4.11 13.63
N PRO A 110 17.14 -3.30 14.70
CA PRO A 110 16.20 -3.65 15.74
C PRO A 110 14.88 -4.02 15.07
N HIS A 111 14.31 -5.17 15.47
CA HIS A 111 12.99 -5.61 15.03
C HIS A 111 12.01 -4.47 15.28
N LEU A 112 11.84 -3.61 14.26
CA LEU A 112 10.90 -2.52 14.29
C LEU A 112 9.56 -3.24 14.26
N LYS A 113 8.95 -3.39 15.43
CA LYS A 113 7.69 -4.12 15.62
C LYS A 113 6.74 -3.72 14.49
N ASP A 114 6.13 -4.71 13.85
CA ASP A 114 5.26 -4.53 12.68
C ASP A 114 4.15 -3.47 12.86
N SER A 115 3.87 -3.08 14.11
CA SER A 115 3.03 -1.93 14.48
C SER A 115 3.43 -0.60 13.82
N ALA A 116 4.72 -0.31 13.62
CA ALA A 116 5.16 0.93 12.93
C ALA A 116 4.89 0.90 11.41
N ARG A 117 4.58 -0.28 10.84
CA ARG A 117 4.37 -0.49 9.40
C ARG A 117 2.94 -0.24 8.93
N GLU A 118 2.00 0.04 9.82
CA GLU A 118 0.56 0.07 9.48
C GLU A 118 -0.05 1.48 9.57
N VAL A 119 0.74 2.54 9.34
CA VAL A 119 0.25 3.93 9.36
C VAL A 119 -0.92 4.12 8.40
N VAL A 120 -0.93 3.43 7.26
CA VAL A 120 -2.02 3.43 6.27
C VAL A 120 -3.36 2.97 6.87
N LYS A 121 -3.37 2.02 7.81
CA LYS A 121 -4.60 1.54 8.47
C LYS A 121 -5.24 2.56 9.40
N THR A 122 -4.47 3.55 9.85
CA THR A 122 -5.00 4.67 10.66
C THR A 122 -5.84 5.65 9.84
N ALA A 123 -5.76 5.60 8.51
CA ALA A 123 -6.62 6.37 7.63
C ALA A 123 -8.04 5.78 7.58
N SER A 124 -9.04 6.65 7.64
CA SER A 124 -10.44 6.23 7.45
C SER A 124 -10.64 5.52 6.12
N ILE A 125 -11.66 4.67 6.04
CA ILE A 125 -12.03 3.97 4.79
C ILE A 125 -12.24 4.99 3.66
N ALA A 126 -12.94 6.08 3.93
CA ALA A 126 -13.18 7.15 2.95
C ALA A 126 -11.87 7.75 2.42
N LYS A 127 -10.87 7.95 3.29
CA LYS A 127 -9.58 8.48 2.90
C LYS A 127 -8.81 7.49 2.02
N ARG A 128 -8.77 6.21 2.40
CA ARG A 128 -8.19 5.14 1.57
C ARG A 128 -8.89 5.00 0.21
N MET A 129 -10.21 5.11 0.18
CA MET A 129 -11.00 5.15 -1.07
C MET A 129 -10.66 6.37 -1.93
N SER A 130 -10.47 7.55 -1.31
CA SER A 130 -10.10 8.77 -2.04
C SER A 130 -8.78 8.62 -2.80
N TRP A 131 -7.81 7.89 -2.26
CA TRP A 131 -6.52 7.61 -2.90
C TRP A 131 -6.62 6.68 -4.11
N ALA A 132 -7.70 5.89 -4.18
CA ALA A 132 -8.00 5.01 -5.31
C ALA A 132 -8.88 5.69 -6.38
N ALA A 133 -9.54 6.81 -6.06
CA ALA A 133 -10.62 7.38 -6.88
C ALA A 133 -10.21 7.76 -8.31
N LYS A 134 -8.96 8.19 -8.53
CA LYS A 134 -8.43 8.55 -9.87
C LYS A 134 -7.76 7.39 -10.59
N ARG A 135 -7.68 6.21 -9.97
CA ARG A 135 -6.98 5.06 -10.52
C ARG A 135 -7.85 4.31 -11.52
N LYS A 136 -7.19 3.60 -12.44
CA LYS A 136 -7.79 2.84 -13.53
C LYS A 136 -7.13 1.47 -13.68
N THR A 137 -7.92 0.50 -14.08
CA THR A 137 -7.48 -0.84 -14.45
C THR A 137 -8.00 -1.17 -15.84
N SER A 138 -7.33 -2.09 -16.54
CA SER A 138 -7.74 -2.49 -17.90
C SER A 138 -9.12 -3.16 -17.91
N ARG A 139 -9.40 -4.01 -16.91
CA ARG A 139 -10.74 -4.56 -16.67
C ARG A 139 -11.34 -3.86 -15.45
N SER A 140 -12.61 -3.47 -15.55
CA SER A 140 -13.30 -2.77 -14.46
C SER A 140 -13.39 -3.63 -13.19
N GLU A 141 -13.44 -4.95 -13.33
CA GLU A 141 -13.42 -5.89 -12.20
C GLU A 141 -12.05 -6.01 -11.52
N ASP A 142 -10.94 -5.64 -12.15
CA ASP A 142 -9.62 -5.64 -11.50
C ASP A 142 -9.49 -4.49 -10.47
N MET A 143 -10.30 -3.44 -10.60
CA MET A 143 -10.22 -2.28 -9.70
C MET A 143 -10.44 -2.67 -8.23
N PRO A 144 -11.54 -3.35 -7.84
CA PRO A 144 -11.72 -3.85 -6.49
C PRO A 144 -10.60 -4.79 -6.02
N HIS A 145 -10.13 -5.70 -6.89
CA HIS A 145 -9.08 -6.65 -6.56
C HIS A 145 -7.73 -5.97 -6.30
N SER A 146 -7.47 -4.84 -6.98
CA SER A 146 -6.29 -4.02 -6.74
C SER A 146 -6.31 -3.25 -5.41
N LEU A 147 -7.38 -3.34 -4.62
CA LEU A 147 -7.55 -2.65 -3.35
C LEU A 147 -7.60 -3.58 -2.13
N LEU A 148 -7.63 -4.91 -2.32
CA LEU A 148 -7.85 -5.88 -1.25
C LEU A 148 -6.90 -5.70 -0.06
N GLY A 149 -5.60 -5.62 -0.34
CA GLY A 149 -4.62 -5.45 0.72
C GLY A 149 -4.64 -4.08 1.39
N LEU A 150 -5.01 -3.01 0.66
CA LEU A 150 -5.19 -1.67 1.23
C LEU A 150 -6.29 -1.66 2.30
N PHE A 151 -7.33 -2.48 2.10
CA PHE A 151 -8.43 -2.65 3.04
C PHE A 151 -8.24 -3.86 3.98
N SER A 152 -7.21 -4.67 3.78
CA SER A 152 -6.95 -5.91 4.52
C SER A 152 -8.15 -6.87 4.50
N VAL A 153 -8.75 -7.01 3.32
CA VAL A 153 -9.87 -7.92 3.06
C VAL A 153 -9.44 -8.99 2.05
N ASN A 154 -10.12 -10.12 2.07
CA ASN A 154 -9.92 -11.20 1.11
C ASN A 154 -11.24 -11.51 0.41
N MET A 155 -11.20 -11.73 -0.90
CA MET A 155 -12.38 -12.17 -1.64
C MET A 155 -12.01 -13.03 -2.86
N PRO A 156 -12.86 -14.00 -3.25
CA PRO A 156 -12.65 -14.77 -4.48
C PRO A 156 -12.64 -13.90 -5.74
N LEU A 157 -11.72 -14.16 -6.66
CA LEU A 157 -11.69 -13.55 -7.99
C LEU A 157 -12.85 -14.08 -8.83
N LEU A 158 -13.87 -13.25 -9.06
CA LEU A 158 -14.99 -13.60 -9.93
C LEU A 158 -14.95 -12.69 -11.16
N TYR A 159 -14.56 -13.28 -12.30
CA TYR A 159 -14.54 -12.62 -13.59
C TYR A 159 -15.85 -12.87 -14.35
N GLY A 160 -16.33 -11.87 -15.09
CA GLY A 160 -17.55 -11.97 -15.90
C GLY A 160 -18.82 -11.53 -15.18
N GLY A 161 -18.72 -11.09 -13.92
CA GLY A 161 -19.83 -10.47 -13.17
C GLY A 161 -19.91 -8.94 -13.33
N GLY A 162 -18.91 -8.32 -13.97
CA GLY A 162 -18.80 -6.87 -14.15
C GLY A 162 -18.18 -6.14 -12.96
N GLY A 163 -17.52 -5.00 -13.23
CA GLY A 163 -16.80 -4.22 -12.22
C GLY A 163 -17.66 -3.73 -11.05
N GLN A 164 -18.93 -3.35 -11.30
CA GLN A 164 -19.85 -2.92 -10.24
C GLN A 164 -20.11 -4.02 -9.22
N ARG A 165 -20.30 -5.27 -9.68
CA ARG A 165 -20.54 -6.41 -8.79
C ARG A 165 -19.30 -6.77 -7.98
N ALA A 166 -18.13 -6.72 -8.60
CA ALA A 166 -16.86 -6.90 -7.89
C ALA A 166 -16.66 -5.80 -6.84
N PHE A 167 -17.04 -4.55 -7.13
CA PHE A 167 -16.93 -3.44 -6.18
C PHE A 167 -17.92 -3.56 -5.02
N LEU A 168 -19.16 -3.98 -5.27
CA LEU A 168 -20.14 -4.26 -4.21
C LEU A 168 -19.61 -5.31 -3.22
N ARG A 169 -19.04 -6.41 -3.73
CA ARG A 169 -18.41 -7.45 -2.89
C ARG A 169 -17.25 -6.89 -2.06
N LEU A 170 -16.42 -6.02 -2.64
CA LEU A 170 -15.37 -5.34 -1.88
C LEU A 170 -15.98 -4.51 -0.73
N GLN A 171 -17.04 -3.75 -0.99
CA GLN A 171 -17.71 -2.96 0.05
C GLN A 171 -18.28 -3.84 1.16
N GLU A 172 -18.93 -4.96 0.80
CA GLU A 172 -19.43 -5.96 1.76
C GLU A 172 -18.32 -6.49 2.66
N GLU A 173 -17.18 -6.91 2.09
CA GLU A 173 -16.05 -7.43 2.88
C GLU A 173 -15.42 -6.35 3.77
N ILE A 174 -15.34 -5.10 3.30
CA ILE A 174 -14.88 -3.98 4.12
C ILE A 174 -15.82 -3.80 5.32
N MET A 175 -17.14 -3.79 5.11
CA MET A 175 -18.11 -3.63 6.19
C MET A 175 -18.04 -4.77 7.20
N LYS A 176 -17.98 -6.03 6.74
CA LYS A 176 -17.83 -7.20 7.61
C LYS A 176 -16.56 -7.10 8.46
N SER A 177 -15.44 -6.69 7.86
CA SER A 177 -14.20 -6.53 8.61
C SER A 177 -14.36 -5.53 9.76
N GLN A 178 -15.01 -4.38 9.52
CA GLN A 178 -15.23 -3.36 10.56
C GLN A 178 -16.12 -3.84 11.70
N ILE A 179 -17.15 -4.64 11.39
CA ILE A 179 -18.09 -5.19 12.38
C ILE A 179 -17.38 -6.23 13.25
N ALA A 180 -16.66 -7.17 12.64
CA ALA A 180 -15.90 -8.19 13.37
C ALA A 180 -14.85 -7.55 14.31
N TRP A 181 -14.18 -6.48 13.89
CA TRP A 181 -13.29 -5.71 14.77
C TRP A 181 -14.04 -5.09 15.96
N ARG A 182 -15.27 -4.62 15.74
CA ARG A 182 -16.07 -3.98 16.80
C ARG A 182 -16.62 -5.00 17.80
N GLU A 183 -17.10 -6.14 17.34
CA GLU A 183 -17.59 -7.24 18.18
C GLU A 183 -16.45 -7.87 19.00
N GLY A 184 -15.32 -8.21 18.37
CA GLY A 184 -14.16 -8.72 19.10
C GLY A 184 -13.54 -7.70 20.08
N SER A 185 -13.70 -6.40 19.82
CA SER A 185 -13.29 -5.35 20.79
C SER A 185 -14.25 -5.24 21.97
N LEU A 186 -15.54 -5.54 21.78
CA LEU A 186 -16.55 -5.56 22.84
C LEU A 186 -16.37 -6.80 23.73
N GLU A 187 -16.13 -7.98 23.15
CA GLU A 187 -15.86 -9.20 23.92
C GLU A 187 -14.59 -9.07 24.79
N VAL A 188 -13.52 -8.45 24.27
CA VAL A 188 -12.28 -8.18 25.05
C VAL A 188 -12.51 -7.13 26.14
N PHE A 189 -13.48 -6.24 25.98
CA PHE A 189 -13.83 -5.23 26.98
C PHE A 189 -14.73 -5.82 28.08
N GLU A 190 -15.67 -6.70 27.72
CA GLU A 190 -16.52 -7.43 28.67
C GLU A 190 -15.72 -8.42 29.51
N LEU A 191 -14.80 -9.19 28.90
CA LEU A 191 -13.92 -10.12 29.61
C LEU A 191 -12.94 -9.45 30.60
N ARG A 192 -12.78 -8.12 30.55
CA ARG A 192 -11.96 -7.35 31.50
C ARG A 192 -12.74 -6.81 32.70
N GLN A 193 -14.07 -6.92 32.69
CA GLN A 193 -14.92 -6.45 33.78
C GLN A 193 -15.26 -7.57 34.79
N ASP A 194 -14.95 -8.83 34.47
CA ASP A 194 -15.23 -9.99 35.32
C ASP A 194 -14.03 -10.41 36.22
N ASP A 195 -12.90 -9.69 36.15
CA ASP A 195 -11.66 -9.97 36.91
C ASP A 195 -11.42 -8.98 38.10
N GLU A 196 -12.43 -8.21 38.53
CA GLU A 196 -12.42 -7.39 39.77
C GLU A 196 -13.39 -7.92 40.84
#